data_AF-A0A530M2B7-F1
#
_entry.id   AF-A0A530M2B7-F1
#
_cell.length_a   1.000
_cell.length_b   1.000
_cell.length_c   1.000
_cell.angle_alpha   90.00
_cell.angle_beta   90.00
_cell.angle_gamma   90.00
#
_symmetry.space_group_name_H-M   'P 1'
#
loop_
_entity.id
_entity.type
_entity.pdbx_description
1 polymer ?
#
loop_
_entity_poly.entity_id
_entity_poly.type
_entity_poly.pdbx_seq_one_letter_code
_entity_poly.pdbx_strand_id
1 'polypeptide(L)'
;MRKISDTIARLSALQARHAAHPADLGASDHFRTLADFGTNPGGLGAKVYIPNDLSKGAAVVVVLHGCTQNAAGYNHHSGWSQLADEAGFALLFPEQQRGNNPNLCFNWFQPGDTKRGSGEALSIRQMIETMVVT
;
A
#
# COMPACT_ATOMS: atom_id res chain seq x y z
N MET A 1 23.30 34.29 11.38
CA MET A 1 22.58 33.80 10.18
C MET A 1 23.18 32.46 9.79
N ARG A 2 22.34 31.43 9.60
CA ARG A 2 22.80 30.11 9.13
C ARG A 2 23.27 30.22 7.69
N LYS A 3 24.40 29.60 7.32
CA LYS A 3 24.90 29.65 5.94
C LYS A 3 24.14 28.63 5.09
N ILE A 4 23.86 28.98 3.84
CA ILE A 4 23.16 28.12 2.87
C ILE A 4 23.90 26.77 2.70
N SER A 5 25.24 26.78 2.80
CA SER A 5 26.09 25.58 2.79
C SER A 5 25.69 24.56 3.86
N ASP A 6 25.30 25.03 5.05
CA ASP A 6 24.98 24.15 6.19
C ASP A 6 23.63 23.45 5.96
N THR A 7 22.71 24.15 5.28
CA THR A 7 21.42 23.61 4.87
C THR A 7 21.60 22.54 3.78
N ILE A 8 22.43 22.82 2.78
CA ILE A 8 22.73 21.86 1.69
C ILE A 8 23.38 20.60 2.26
N ALA A 9 24.42 20.75 3.09
CA ALA A 9 25.11 19.61 3.71
C ALA A 9 24.16 18.74 4.55
N ARG A 10 23.21 19.36 5.28
CA ARG A 10 22.20 18.64 6.04
C ARG A 10 21.19 17.91 5.17
N LEU A 11 20.74 18.52 4.07
CA LEU A 11 19.82 17.87 3.12
C LEU A 11 20.50 16.68 2.45
N SER A 12 21.75 16.82 2.02
CA SER A 12 22.54 15.71 1.46
C SER A 12 22.76 14.58 2.47
N ALA A 13 23.03 14.91 3.74
CA ALA A 13 23.15 13.91 4.80
C ALA A 13 21.82 13.21 5.09
N LEU A 14 20.69 13.92 5.07
CA LEU A 14 19.36 13.31 5.24
C LEU A 14 19.00 12.38 4.07
N GLN A 15 19.32 12.76 2.83
CA GLN A 15 19.14 11.91 1.65
C GLN A 15 20.03 10.66 1.71
N ALA A 16 21.29 10.81 2.10
CA ALA A 16 22.21 9.68 2.26
C ALA A 16 21.72 8.71 3.37
N ARG A 17 21.14 9.21 4.46
CA ARG A 17 20.55 8.37 5.52
C ARG A 17 19.27 7.66 5.08
N HIS A 18 18.49 8.27 4.17
CA HIS A 18 17.33 7.63 3.55
C HIS A 18 17.77 6.50 2.61
N ALA A 19 18.85 6.70 1.87
CA ALA A 19 19.43 5.71 0.96
C ALA A 19 20.22 4.61 1.68
N ALA A 20 20.79 4.90 2.85
CA ALA A 20 21.60 3.98 3.65
C ALA A 20 20.78 3.24 4.74
N HIS A 21 19.45 3.40 4.78
CA HIS A 21 18.63 2.48 5.55
C HIS A 21 18.72 1.12 4.84
N PRO A 22 19.25 0.07 5.48
CA PRO A 22 19.29 -1.24 4.85
C PRO A 22 17.84 -1.70 4.68
N ALA A 23 17.31 -1.55 3.46
CA ALA A 23 16.37 -2.53 2.98
C ALA A 23 17.14 -3.86 2.91
N ASP A 24 16.59 -4.90 3.50
CA ASP A 24 17.06 -6.29 3.43
C ASP A 24 17.95 -6.78 4.59
N LEU A 25 17.27 -7.18 5.67
CA LEU A 25 17.61 -8.41 6.39
C LEU A 25 16.39 -9.34 6.26
N GLY A 26 16.26 -9.95 5.08
CA GLY A 26 15.23 -10.92 4.74
C GLY A 26 14.07 -10.25 4.01
N ALA A 27 14.16 -10.14 2.69
CA ALA A 27 12.99 -9.93 1.84
C ALA A 27 11.96 -11.03 2.12
N SER A 28 11.07 -10.79 3.07
CA SER A 28 9.92 -11.64 3.32
C SER A 28 9.03 -11.59 2.08
N ASP A 29 8.86 -12.71 1.38
CA ASP A 29 7.90 -12.90 0.27
C ASP A 29 6.44 -12.59 0.68
N HIS A 30 6.22 -12.31 1.95
CA HIS A 30 4.93 -12.00 2.53
C HIS A 30 4.33 -10.74 1.91
N PHE A 31 5.16 -9.72 1.62
CA PHE A 31 4.71 -8.47 0.98
C PHE A 31 4.97 -8.48 -0.53
N ARG A 32 3.92 -8.76 -1.30
CA ARG A 32 4.03 -8.92 -2.75
C ARG A 32 2.95 -8.18 -3.52
N THR A 33 3.19 -7.95 -4.80
CA THR A 33 2.17 -7.42 -5.71
C THR A 33 1.08 -8.46 -5.91
N LEU A 34 -0.18 -8.04 -5.79
CA LEU A 34 -1.31 -8.86 -6.20
C LEU A 34 -1.54 -8.59 -7.69
N ALA A 35 -1.02 -9.50 -8.52
CA ALA A 35 -1.30 -9.51 -9.95
C ALA A 35 -2.65 -10.20 -10.24
N ASP A 36 -3.21 -9.94 -11.42
CA ASP A 36 -4.32 -10.70 -12.01
C ASP A 36 -5.58 -10.82 -11.14
N PHE A 37 -6.08 -9.70 -10.63
CA PHE A 37 -7.37 -9.61 -9.94
C PHE A 37 -8.46 -9.06 -10.89
N GLY A 38 -9.48 -9.87 -11.16
CA GLY A 38 -10.76 -9.49 -11.80
C GLY A 38 -10.74 -8.31 -12.79
N THR A 39 -11.80 -7.51 -12.76
CA THR A 39 -11.89 -6.25 -13.51
C THR A 39 -11.35 -5.09 -12.66
N ASN A 40 -10.71 -4.11 -13.30
CA ASN A 40 -10.09 -2.98 -12.62
C ASN A 40 -10.51 -1.63 -13.23
N PRO A 41 -11.80 -1.26 -13.19
CA PRO A 41 -12.29 -0.01 -13.79
C PRO A 41 -11.75 1.26 -13.12
N GLY A 42 -11.23 1.16 -11.89
CA GLY A 42 -10.56 2.25 -11.18
C GLY A 42 -9.06 2.34 -11.48
N GLY A 43 -8.50 1.45 -12.30
CA GLY A 43 -7.10 1.48 -12.70
C GLY A 43 -6.11 1.46 -11.53
N LEU A 44 -6.40 0.68 -10.50
CA LEU A 44 -5.59 0.60 -9.28
C LEU A 44 -4.47 -0.43 -9.38
N GLY A 45 -3.39 -0.21 -8.62
CA GLY A 45 -2.45 -1.27 -8.25
C GLY A 45 -2.90 -1.97 -6.96
N ALA A 46 -2.22 -3.07 -6.60
CA ALA A 46 -2.46 -3.75 -5.34
C ALA A 46 -1.21 -4.47 -4.82
N LYS A 47 -1.05 -4.44 -3.49
CA LYS A 47 -0.09 -5.27 -2.77
C LYS A 47 -0.81 -6.01 -1.65
N VAL A 48 -0.26 -7.14 -1.24
CA VAL A 48 -0.78 -7.94 -0.13
C VAL A 48 0.34 -8.27 0.85
N TYR A 49 -0.02 -8.41 2.12
CA TYR A 49 0.82 -9.03 3.14
C TYR A 49 0.12 -10.28 3.68
N ILE A 50 0.79 -11.43 3.61
CA ILE A 50 0.28 -12.71 4.09
C ILE A 50 1.28 -13.29 5.10
N PRO A 51 0.92 -13.40 6.40
CA PRO A 51 1.73 -14.11 7.39
C PRO A 51 1.92 -15.59 7.02
N ASN A 52 3.07 -16.19 7.39
CA ASN A 52 3.40 -17.59 7.04
C ASN A 52 2.37 -18.62 7.52
N ASP A 53 1.86 -18.45 8.73
CA ASP A 53 0.96 -19.41 9.40
C ASP A 53 -0.49 -18.92 9.41
N LEU A 54 -0.90 -18.22 8.34
CA LEU A 54 -2.25 -17.67 8.25
C LEU A 54 -3.27 -18.82 8.22
N SER A 55 -4.15 -18.83 9.23
CA SER A 55 -5.20 -19.84 9.34
C SER A 55 -6.24 -19.70 8.23
N LYS A 56 -6.79 -20.83 7.79
CA LYS A 56 -7.92 -20.82 6.84
C LYS A 56 -9.11 -20.07 7.45
N GLY A 57 -9.69 -19.16 6.67
CA GLY A 57 -10.79 -18.30 7.15
C GLY A 57 -10.34 -17.11 7.99
N ALA A 58 -9.04 -16.82 8.05
CA ALA A 58 -8.55 -15.58 8.63
C ALA A 58 -9.15 -14.35 7.95
N ALA A 59 -9.28 -13.27 8.71
CA ALA A 59 -9.81 -12.01 8.21
C ALA A 59 -8.86 -11.38 7.18
N VAL A 60 -9.43 -10.59 6.26
CA VAL A 60 -8.69 -9.68 5.40
C VAL A 60 -8.94 -8.26 5.88
N VAL A 61 -7.88 -7.52 6.17
CA VAL A 61 -7.94 -6.09 6.48
C VAL A 61 -7.51 -5.30 5.25
N VAL A 62 -8.36 -4.39 4.79
CA VAL A 62 -8.06 -3.51 3.66
C VAL A 62 -7.51 -2.19 4.18
N VAL A 63 -6.30 -1.86 3.76
CA VAL A 63 -5.55 -0.69 4.22
C VAL A 63 -5.33 0.28 3.07
N LEU A 64 -5.95 1.45 3.17
CA LEU A 64 -5.84 2.52 2.19
C LEU A 64 -4.81 3.55 2.66
N HIS A 65 -3.81 3.81 1.82
CA HIS A 65 -2.84 4.88 2.09
C HIS A 65 -3.46 6.27 1.90
N GLY A 66 -2.84 7.30 2.49
CA GLY A 66 -3.23 8.69 2.28
C GLY A 66 -2.71 9.29 0.97
N CYS A 67 -3.10 10.52 0.68
CA CYS A 67 -2.57 11.28 -0.45
C CYS A 67 -1.03 11.37 -0.39
N THR A 68 -0.39 11.38 -1.55
CA THR A 68 1.07 11.43 -1.76
C THR A 68 1.85 10.21 -1.24
N GLN A 69 1.18 9.25 -0.61
CA GLN A 69 1.74 7.97 -0.17
C GLN A 69 1.52 6.88 -1.22
N ASN A 70 2.13 5.72 -1.01
CA ASN A 70 1.94 4.50 -1.78
C ASN A 70 1.84 3.29 -0.83
N ALA A 71 1.47 2.12 -1.34
CA ALA A 71 1.20 0.94 -0.50
C ALA A 71 2.45 0.48 0.26
N ALA A 72 3.60 0.40 -0.40
CA ALA A 72 4.85 -0.06 0.20
C ALA A 72 5.32 0.88 1.34
N GLY A 73 5.34 2.18 1.06
CA GLY A 73 5.70 3.20 2.04
C GLY A 73 4.73 3.25 3.21
N TYR A 74 3.43 3.07 2.97
CA TYR A 74 2.45 3.02 4.05
C TYR A 74 2.60 1.77 4.90
N ASN A 75 2.80 0.60 4.29
CA ASN A 75 3.04 -0.65 5.02
C ASN A 75 4.25 -0.55 5.97
N HIS A 76 5.38 -0.04 5.46
CA HIS A 76 6.62 0.09 6.24
C HIS A 76 6.48 0.95 7.50
N HIS A 77 5.65 1.99 7.48
CA HIS A 77 5.60 3.00 8.56
C HIS A 77 4.35 2.94 9.43
N SER A 78 3.37 2.10 9.10
CA SER A 78 2.07 2.05 9.79
C SER A 78 1.99 1.00 10.90
N GLY A 79 2.86 -0.01 10.87
CA GLY A 79 2.80 -1.14 11.80
C GLY A 79 1.76 -2.21 11.46
N TRP A 80 1.06 -2.09 10.32
CA TRP A 80 0.02 -3.05 9.94
C TRP A 80 0.56 -4.47 9.77
N SER A 81 1.70 -4.66 9.08
CA SER A 81 2.29 -6.00 8.90
C SER A 81 2.64 -6.66 10.24
N GLN A 82 3.18 -5.90 11.20
CA GLN A 82 3.45 -6.40 12.53
C GLN A 82 2.17 -6.87 13.22
N LEU A 83 1.11 -6.06 13.18
CA LEU A 83 -0.17 -6.44 13.77
C LEU A 83 -0.80 -7.66 13.07
N ALA A 84 -0.60 -7.80 11.75
CA ALA A 84 -1.05 -8.96 10.99
C ALA A 84 -0.36 -10.25 11.46
N ASP A 85 0.95 -10.21 11.71
CA ASP A 85 1.70 -11.34 12.27
C ASP A 85 1.23 -11.68 13.69
N GLU A 86 0.99 -10.67 14.53
CA GLU A 86 0.59 -10.85 15.93
C GLU A 86 -0.86 -11.35 16.09
N ALA A 87 -1.78 -10.87 15.26
CA ALA A 87 -3.22 -11.12 15.40
C ALA A 87 -3.79 -12.10 14.36
N GLY A 88 -3.00 -12.53 13.38
CA GLY A 88 -3.37 -13.57 12.44
C GLY A 88 -4.41 -13.14 11.39
N PHE A 89 -4.14 -12.07 10.66
CA PHE A 89 -4.97 -11.64 9.52
C PHE A 89 -4.12 -11.30 8.29
N ALA A 90 -4.71 -11.40 7.10
CA ALA A 90 -4.09 -10.93 5.87
C ALA A 90 -4.34 -9.44 5.65
N LEU A 91 -3.45 -8.78 4.91
CA LEU A 91 -3.63 -7.38 4.52
C LEU A 91 -3.73 -7.24 3.01
N LEU A 92 -4.65 -6.39 2.59
CA LEU A 92 -4.76 -5.86 1.23
C LEU A 92 -4.42 -4.38 1.24
N PHE A 93 -3.49 -3.97 0.38
CA PHE A 93 -3.13 -2.57 0.14
C PHE A 93 -3.42 -2.20 -1.31
N PRO A 94 -4.64 -1.69 -1.63
CA PRO A 94 -4.90 -1.04 -2.90
C PRO A 94 -3.97 0.18 -3.05
N GLU A 95 -3.49 0.44 -4.27
CA GLU A 95 -2.54 1.51 -4.55
C GLU A 95 -3.04 2.42 -5.67
N GLN A 96 -3.11 3.72 -5.38
CA GLN A 96 -3.45 4.71 -6.38
C GLN A 96 -2.37 4.89 -7.45
N GLN A 97 -2.82 5.38 -8.60
CA GLN A 97 -1.95 5.71 -9.73
C GLN A 97 -2.01 7.20 -10.02
N ARG A 98 -0.86 7.81 -10.36
CA ARG A 98 -0.82 9.25 -10.68
C ARG A 98 -1.69 9.63 -11.89
N GLY A 99 -1.94 8.66 -12.78
CA GLY A 99 -2.85 8.81 -13.91
C GLY A 99 -4.31 8.99 -13.49
N ASN A 100 -4.72 8.44 -12.34
CA ASN A 100 -6.08 8.56 -11.81
C ASN A 100 -6.22 9.83 -10.97
N ASN A 101 -5.20 10.12 -10.16
CA ASN A 101 -5.13 11.33 -9.34
C ASN A 101 -3.66 11.75 -9.15
N PRO A 102 -3.22 12.95 -9.61
CA PRO A 102 -1.83 13.39 -9.47
C PRO A 102 -1.33 13.44 -8.02
N ASN A 103 -2.23 13.63 -7.04
CA ASN A 103 -1.92 13.63 -5.62
C ASN A 103 -1.99 12.23 -4.98
N LEU A 104 -2.24 11.17 -5.75
CA LEU A 104 -2.38 9.79 -5.27
C LEU A 104 -3.48 9.60 -4.21
N CYS A 105 -4.44 10.52 -4.14
CA CYS A 105 -5.60 10.35 -3.28
C CYS A 105 -6.56 9.35 -3.93
N PHE A 106 -7.17 8.47 -3.14
CA PHE A 106 -8.39 7.78 -3.58
C PHE A 106 -9.48 8.81 -3.85
N ASN A 107 -10.23 8.62 -4.93
CA ASN A 107 -11.24 9.56 -5.42
C ASN A 107 -12.58 9.38 -4.68
N TRP A 108 -12.56 9.45 -3.34
CA TRP A 108 -13.73 9.28 -2.46
C TRP A 108 -14.85 10.30 -2.70
N PHE A 109 -14.55 11.40 -3.39
CA PHE A 109 -15.49 12.45 -3.73
C PHE A 109 -16.09 12.29 -5.14
N GLN A 110 -15.58 11.36 -5.95
CA GLN A 110 -16.09 11.10 -7.30
C GLN A 110 -17.17 10.02 -7.27
N PRO A 111 -18.41 10.29 -7.73
CA PRO A 111 -19.47 9.29 -7.77
C PRO A 111 -19.11 8.07 -8.63
N GLY A 112 -18.32 8.25 -9.69
CA GLY A 112 -17.85 7.16 -10.54
C GLY A 112 -16.99 6.13 -9.81
N ASP A 113 -16.23 6.58 -8.80
CA ASP A 113 -15.29 5.76 -8.04
C ASP A 113 -15.86 5.20 -6.74
N THR A 114 -16.97 5.76 -6.26
CA THR A 114 -17.62 5.35 -5.00
C THR A 114 -18.92 4.57 -5.20
N LYS A 115 -19.56 4.67 -6.37
CA LYS A 115 -20.78 3.92 -6.66
C LYS A 115 -20.51 2.41 -6.66
N ARG A 116 -21.44 1.65 -6.08
CA ARG A 116 -21.41 0.19 -6.07
C ARG A 116 -21.27 -0.35 -7.50
N GLY A 117 -20.26 -1.18 -7.72
CA GLY A 117 -20.04 -1.84 -9.01
C GLY A 117 -19.34 -0.98 -10.06
N SER A 118 -18.68 0.11 -9.68
CA SER A 118 -17.85 0.91 -10.59
C SER A 118 -16.55 1.39 -9.97
N GLY A 119 -15.65 1.91 -10.83
CA GLY A 119 -14.43 2.62 -10.47
C GLY A 119 -13.56 1.97 -9.39
N GLU A 120 -12.98 2.80 -8.52
CA GLU A 120 -12.10 2.36 -7.44
C GLU A 120 -12.79 1.34 -6.51
N ALA A 121 -14.06 1.56 -6.13
CA ALA A 121 -14.80 0.67 -5.24
C ALA A 121 -14.94 -0.76 -5.81
N LEU A 122 -15.26 -0.91 -7.10
CA LEU A 122 -15.32 -2.24 -7.73
C LEU A 122 -13.93 -2.87 -7.82
N SER A 123 -12.90 -2.09 -8.15
CA SER A 123 -11.53 -2.60 -8.25
C SER A 123 -11.06 -3.18 -6.91
N ILE A 124 -11.31 -2.46 -5.80
CA ILE A 124 -11.00 -2.95 -4.44
C ILE A 124 -11.83 -4.20 -4.11
N ARG A 125 -13.11 -4.25 -4.49
CA ARG A 125 -13.95 -5.44 -4.29
C ARG A 125 -13.40 -6.67 -5.02
N GLN A 126 -12.83 -6.51 -6.22
CA GLN A 126 -12.24 -7.61 -7.00
C GLN A 126 -10.93 -8.12 -6.38
N MET A 127 -10.12 -7.21 -5.83
CA MET A 127 -8.95 -7.59 -5.04
C MET A 127 -9.34 -8.38 -3.79
N ILE A 128 -10.37 -7.93 -3.06
CA ILE A 128 -10.91 -8.66 -1.90
C ILE A 128 -11.39 -10.05 -2.31
N GLU A 129 -12.17 -10.17 -3.40
CA GLU A 129 -12.65 -11.48 -3.89
C GLU A 129 -11.49 -12.44 -4.14
N THR A 130 -10.45 -11.95 -4.81
CA THR A 130 -9.26 -12.74 -5.14
C THR A 130 -8.59 -13.28 -3.88
N MET A 131 -8.56 -12.51 -2.79
CA MET A 131 -7.94 -12.94 -1.53
C MET A 131 -8.79 -13.91 -0.70
N VAL A 132 -10.12 -13.87 -0.80
CA VAL A 132 -11.01 -14.70 0.03
C VAL A 132 -11.41 -16.01 -0.62
N VAL A 133 -11.27 -16.13 -1.94
CA VAL A 133 -11.59 -17.35 -2.71
C VAL A 133 -10.38 -18.28 -2.86
N THR A 134 -9.17 -17.77 -2.67
CA THR A 134 -7.91 -18.53 -2.74
C THR A 134 -7.57 -19.12 -1.37
#